data_AF-A0A6A3CWZ5-F1
#
_entry.id   AF-A0A6A3CWZ5-F1
#
_cell.length_a   1.000
_cell.length_b   1.000
_cell.length_c   1.000
_cell.angle_alpha   90.00
_cell.angle_beta   90.00
_cell.angle_gamma   90.00
#
_symmetry.space_group_name_H-M   'P 1'
#
loop_
_entity.id
_entity.type
_entity.pdbx_description
1 polymer ?
#
loop_
_entity_poly.entity_id
_entity_poly.type
_entity_poly.pdbx_seq_one_letter_code
_entity_poly.pdbx_strand_id
1 'polypeptide(L)'
;MYNLFCFMKFAVNCFCTSSSLAGSAWTVLSHSFVEYCVWGWDNLPRTLLMYYTNFLSSPEGYFQTVVCNAPEFAKTVVNHDLHYISWDNPPKQHPHVLTLNDSDGMVQSSAAFARKFNQDNPVLDKIDKELLGREKGSFTPGAWCSGEPKCSEVGDMNKIIPGPGAQRLRQLVAKLSAKATLRRDQCK
;
A
#
# COMPACT_ATOMS: atom_id res chain seq x y z
N MET A 1 15.84 -9.30 -2.83
CA MET A 1 16.06 -8.01 -2.13
C MET A 1 15.30 -6.96 -2.92
N TYR A 2 14.04 -6.69 -2.57
CA TYR A 2 13.19 -5.76 -3.30
C TYR A 2 13.38 -4.36 -2.72
N ASN A 3 14.14 -3.51 -3.42
CA ASN A 3 14.21 -2.09 -3.13
C ASN A 3 12.94 -1.42 -3.66
N LEU A 4 11.98 -1.18 -2.78
CA LEU A 4 10.84 -0.30 -3.04
C LEU A 4 10.83 0.80 -1.98
N PHE A 5 11.68 1.80 -2.15
CA PHE A 5 11.57 3.04 -1.39
C PHE A 5 10.72 4.04 -2.17
N CYS A 6 9.43 4.07 -1.83
CA CYS A 6 8.57 5.20 -2.15
C CYS A 6 8.22 5.89 -0.82
N PHE A 7 8.85 7.02 -0.53
CA PHE A 7 8.38 7.89 0.55
C PHE A 7 7.08 8.55 0.10
N MET A 8 5.96 7.90 0.40
CA MET A 8 4.62 8.50 0.30
C MET A 8 4.07 8.66 1.71
N LYS A 9 3.51 9.85 1.97
CA LYS A 9 2.69 10.08 3.16
C LYS A 9 1.49 9.12 3.17
N PHE A 10 1.04 8.82 4.38
CA PHE A 10 0.70 7.48 4.84
C PHE A 10 -0.79 7.14 4.73
N ALA A 11 -1.07 5.85 4.68
CA ALA A 11 -2.34 5.31 4.21
C ALA A 11 -2.80 4.19 5.15
N VAL A 12 -3.95 4.40 5.81
CA VAL A 12 -4.59 3.45 6.72
C VAL A 12 -6.07 3.41 6.37
N ASN A 13 -6.56 2.26 5.92
CA ASN A 13 -8.00 2.04 5.74
C ASN A 13 -8.67 1.89 7.12
N CYS A 14 -9.71 2.70 7.40
CA CYS A 14 -10.52 2.67 8.62
C CYS A 14 -12.01 2.50 8.28
N PHE A 15 -12.63 1.46 8.84
CA PHE A 15 -14.06 1.26 9.04
C PHE A 15 -14.40 1.52 10.53
N CYS A 16 -15.48 2.27 10.77
CA CYS A 16 -15.85 2.77 12.09
C CYS A 16 -16.93 1.88 12.74
N THR A 17 -16.66 1.25 13.89
CA THR A 17 -17.69 0.77 14.82
C THR A 17 -17.33 1.18 16.26
N SER A 18 -17.93 2.30 16.71
CA SER A 18 -18.10 2.85 18.07
C SER A 18 -16.98 2.84 19.15
N SER A 19 -15.86 2.13 19.02
CA SER A 19 -14.68 2.25 19.91
C SER A 19 -13.44 1.54 19.36
N SER A 20 -13.63 0.53 18.51
CA SER A 20 -12.57 -0.11 17.73
C SER A 20 -12.72 0.24 16.25
N LEU A 21 -11.63 0.65 15.63
CA LEU A 21 -11.57 0.82 14.18
C LEU A 21 -11.05 -0.46 13.58
N ALA A 22 -11.73 -0.97 12.56
CA ALA A 22 -11.31 -2.13 11.78
C ALA A 22 -10.93 -1.68 10.36
N GLY A 23 -10.16 -2.45 9.64
CA GLY A 23 -9.66 -2.04 8.33
C GLY A 23 -8.84 -3.11 7.67
N SER A 24 -8.11 -2.72 6.64
CA SER A 24 -7.17 -3.63 5.99
C SER A 24 -6.01 -3.93 6.92
N ALA A 25 -5.62 -5.20 7.02
CA ALA A 25 -4.36 -5.60 7.65
C ALA A 25 -3.13 -5.06 6.90
N TRP A 26 -3.31 -4.64 5.64
CA TRP A 26 -2.26 -4.05 4.82
C TRP A 26 -2.33 -2.54 4.97
N THR A 27 -1.24 -1.94 5.46
CA THR A 27 -1.18 -0.51 5.72
C THR A 27 0.16 0.05 5.25
N VAL A 28 0.20 1.36 4.99
CA VAL A 28 1.42 2.10 4.68
C VAL A 28 1.61 3.12 5.78
N LEU A 29 2.63 2.94 6.62
CA LEU A 29 2.77 3.64 7.90
C LEU A 29 3.96 4.59 7.96
N SER A 30 3.70 5.72 8.62
CA SER A 30 4.67 6.66 9.21
C SER A 30 6.09 6.20 9.39
N HIS A 31 7.15 6.86 8.93
CA HIS A 31 8.37 6.73 9.73
C HIS A 31 8.09 7.25 11.16
N SER A 32 7.62 8.51 11.25
CA SER A 32 7.26 9.15 12.51
C SER A 32 6.18 8.41 13.32
N PHE A 33 5.18 7.82 12.67
CA PHE A 33 4.12 7.07 13.35
C PHE A 33 4.60 5.68 13.79
N VAL A 34 5.48 5.03 13.04
CA VAL A 34 6.14 3.80 13.49
C VAL A 34 7.04 4.10 14.69
N GLU A 35 7.81 5.18 14.65
CA GLU A 35 8.60 5.64 15.81
C GLU A 35 7.72 5.90 17.02
N TYR A 36 6.57 6.55 16.84
CA TYR A 36 5.59 6.72 17.91
C TYR A 36 5.06 5.38 18.46
N CYS A 37 4.77 4.42 17.59
CA CYS A 37 4.30 3.09 18.03
C CYS A 37 5.36 2.32 18.83
N VAL A 38 6.65 2.47 18.49
CA VAL A 38 7.75 1.69 19.07
C VAL A 38 8.39 2.38 20.26
N TRP A 39 8.71 3.67 20.12
CA TRP A 39 9.47 4.47 21.08
C TRP A 39 8.63 5.53 21.79
N GLY A 40 7.33 5.59 21.50
CA GLY A 40 6.42 6.57 22.08
C GLY A 40 6.44 6.56 23.61
N TRP A 41 6.58 7.76 24.17
CA TRP A 41 6.49 8.00 25.61
C TRP A 41 5.05 7.81 26.11
N ASP A 42 4.07 8.03 25.23
CA ASP A 42 2.66 7.74 25.48
C ASP A 42 2.46 6.24 25.75
N ASN A 43 1.59 5.93 26.70
CA ASN A 43 1.21 4.57 27.03
C ASN A 43 0.21 3.99 26.02
N LEU A 44 -0.49 4.81 25.23
CA LEU A 44 -1.55 4.37 24.31
C LEU A 44 -1.10 3.22 23.38
N PRO A 45 0.00 3.31 22.60
CA PRO A 45 0.43 2.20 21.75
C PRO A 45 0.76 0.93 22.55
N ARG A 46 1.40 1.07 23.71
CA ARG A 46 1.76 -0.06 24.59
C ARG A 46 0.52 -0.74 25.18
N THR A 47 -0.45 0.03 25.67
CA THR A 47 -1.72 -0.49 26.20
C THR A 47 -2.53 -1.17 25.12
N LEU A 48 -2.66 -0.55 23.94
CA LEU A 48 -3.37 -1.16 22.82
C LEU A 48 -2.65 -2.41 22.30
N LEU A 49 -1.32 -2.45 22.31
CA LEU A 49 -0.58 -3.65 21.92
C LEU A 49 -0.90 -4.82 22.85
N MET A 50 -0.92 -4.59 24.16
CA MET A 50 -1.32 -5.60 25.15
C MET A 50 -2.78 -6.06 25.01
N TYR A 51 -3.67 -5.19 24.55
CA TYR A 51 -5.05 -5.56 24.25
C TYR A 51 -5.14 -6.41 22.98
N TYR A 52 -4.49 -5.96 21.92
CA TYR A 52 -4.53 -6.59 20.60
C TYR A 52 -3.75 -7.91 20.52
N THR A 53 -2.88 -8.24 21.48
CA THR A 53 -2.26 -9.58 21.55
C THR A 53 -3.27 -10.70 21.81
N ASN A 54 -4.46 -10.39 22.35
CA ASN A 54 -5.53 -11.35 22.61
C ASN A 54 -6.69 -11.23 21.60
N PHE A 55 -6.48 -10.55 20.48
CA PHE A 55 -7.49 -10.32 19.45
C PHE A 55 -7.25 -11.20 18.21
N LEU A 56 -8.31 -11.72 17.57
CA LEU A 56 -8.19 -12.67 16.46
C LEU A 56 -7.57 -12.06 15.19
N SER A 57 -7.87 -10.79 14.90
CA SER A 57 -7.41 -10.06 13.72
C SER A 57 -6.67 -8.77 14.11
N SER A 58 -5.65 -8.88 14.96
CA SER A 58 -4.94 -7.72 15.52
C SER A 58 -4.46 -6.69 14.50
N PRO A 59 -3.86 -7.09 13.36
CA PRO A 59 -3.38 -6.14 12.36
C PRO A 59 -4.48 -5.33 11.67
N GLU A 60 -5.73 -5.79 11.70
CA GLU A 60 -6.86 -5.11 11.07
C GLU A 60 -7.39 -3.94 11.90
N GLY A 61 -6.99 -3.80 13.17
CA GLY A 61 -7.49 -2.73 14.02
C GLY A 61 -6.47 -2.00 14.87
N TYR A 62 -5.30 -2.60 15.13
CA TYR A 62 -4.29 -1.98 16.00
C TYR A 62 -3.85 -0.61 15.49
N PHE A 63 -3.35 -0.53 14.25
CA PHE A 63 -2.81 0.71 13.71
C PHE A 63 -3.89 1.78 13.50
N GLN A 64 -5.07 1.36 13.05
CA GLN A 64 -6.26 2.19 12.89
C GLN A 64 -6.63 2.85 14.22
N THR A 65 -6.68 2.06 15.29
CA THR A 65 -7.07 2.53 16.62
C THR A 65 -5.99 3.44 17.22
N VAL A 66 -4.71 3.08 17.12
CA VAL A 66 -3.61 3.92 17.63
C VAL A 66 -3.57 5.26 16.89
N VAL A 67 -3.63 5.28 15.56
CA VAL A 67 -3.47 6.51 14.77
C VAL A 67 -4.63 7.48 14.99
N CYS A 68 -5.86 6.99 15.14
CA CYS A 68 -7.02 7.84 15.35
C CYS A 68 -7.15 8.36 16.78
N ASN A 69 -6.55 7.68 17.77
CA ASN A 69 -6.53 8.14 19.16
C ASN A 69 -5.27 8.93 19.52
N ALA A 70 -4.36 9.17 18.57
CA ALA A 70 -3.20 10.03 18.73
C ALA A 70 -3.44 11.38 18.01
N PRO A 71 -3.76 12.47 18.71
CA PRO A 71 -4.16 13.75 18.09
C PRO A 71 -3.16 14.32 17.08
N GLU A 72 -1.88 14.03 17.29
CA GLU A 72 -0.75 14.42 16.43
C GLU A 72 -0.82 13.75 15.05
N PHE A 73 -1.30 12.50 15.00
CA PHE A 73 -1.32 11.67 13.80
C PHE A 73 -2.71 11.54 13.17
N ALA A 74 -3.78 11.70 13.95
CA ALA A 74 -5.17 11.51 13.50
C ALA A 74 -5.53 12.35 12.24
N LYS A 75 -4.91 13.53 12.09
CA LYS A 75 -5.11 14.45 10.95
C LYS A 75 -4.32 14.07 9.69
N THR A 76 -3.41 13.10 9.81
CA THR A 76 -2.52 12.66 8.72
C THR A 76 -3.04 11.41 8.01
N VAL A 77 -4.14 10.84 8.50
CA VAL A 77 -4.70 9.59 8.01
C VAL A 77 -5.27 9.78 6.61
N VAL A 78 -5.05 8.80 5.74
CA VAL A 78 -5.70 8.70 4.44
C VAL A 78 -6.41 7.35 4.40
N ASN A 79 -7.73 7.36 4.25
CA ASN A 79 -8.57 6.16 4.22
C ASN A 79 -8.48 5.41 2.88
N HIS A 80 -7.30 4.86 2.61
CA HIS A 80 -6.98 4.06 1.43
C HIS A 80 -5.70 3.27 1.72
N ASP A 81 -5.62 1.98 1.43
CA ASP A 81 -4.42 1.15 1.72
C ASP A 81 -3.45 1.00 0.52
N LEU A 82 -3.76 1.65 -0.60
CA LEU A 82 -3.00 1.61 -1.87
C LEU A 82 -2.97 0.23 -2.54
N HIS A 83 -3.85 -0.68 -2.14
CA HIS A 83 -4.02 -1.99 -2.76
C HIS A 83 -5.26 -2.02 -3.64
N TYR A 84 -5.14 -2.61 -4.82
CA TYR A 84 -6.27 -3.11 -5.58
C TYR A 84 -6.64 -4.50 -5.04
N ILE A 85 -7.87 -4.61 -4.53
CA ILE A 85 -8.43 -5.86 -4.00
C ILE A 85 -9.80 -6.04 -4.64
N SER A 86 -9.99 -7.15 -5.34
CA SER A 86 -11.28 -7.56 -5.89
C SER A 86 -11.95 -8.55 -4.95
N TRP A 87 -13.27 -8.44 -4.80
CA TRP A 87 -14.10 -9.34 -4.00
C TRP A 87 -15.23 -9.90 -4.86
N ASP A 88 -15.51 -11.19 -4.69
CA ASP A 88 -16.68 -11.81 -5.32
C ASP A 88 -17.98 -11.18 -4.76
N ASN A 89 -19.09 -11.30 -5.49
CA ASN A 89 -20.42 -10.93 -5.00
C ASN A 89 -21.33 -12.17 -4.99
N PRO A 90 -21.71 -12.72 -3.82
CA PRO A 90 -21.42 -12.21 -2.46
C PRO A 90 -19.94 -12.41 -2.04
N PRO A 91 -19.42 -11.58 -1.11
CA PRO A 91 -18.03 -11.65 -0.68
C PRO A 91 -17.74 -12.96 0.05
N LYS A 92 -16.62 -13.61 -0.31
CA LYS A 92 -16.09 -14.79 0.37
C LYS A 92 -15.18 -14.40 1.53
N GLN A 93 -14.70 -15.37 2.30
CA GLN A 93 -13.74 -15.16 3.41
C GLN A 93 -12.42 -14.54 2.94
N HIS A 94 -12.01 -14.80 1.70
CA HIS A 94 -10.77 -14.29 1.12
C HIS A 94 -11.05 -13.52 -0.17
N PRO A 95 -10.22 -12.52 -0.52
CA PRO A 95 -10.34 -11.79 -1.77
C PRO A 95 -10.30 -12.70 -2.99
N HIS A 96 -10.92 -12.23 -4.06
CA HIS A 96 -10.87 -12.87 -5.38
C HIS A 96 -9.41 -13.04 -5.84
N VAL A 97 -9.10 -14.19 -6.44
CA VAL A 97 -7.80 -14.39 -7.08
C VAL A 97 -7.85 -13.70 -8.44
N LEU A 98 -7.04 -12.67 -8.61
CA LEU A 98 -7.03 -11.84 -9.81
C LEU A 98 -6.68 -12.66 -11.05
N THR A 99 -7.41 -12.39 -12.13
CA THR A 99 -7.28 -13.03 -13.44
C THR A 99 -6.97 -11.99 -14.50
N LEU A 100 -6.73 -12.43 -15.74
CA LEU A 100 -6.46 -11.51 -16.87
C LEU A 100 -7.62 -10.52 -17.10
N ASN A 101 -8.84 -10.90 -16.75
CA ASN A 101 -10.02 -10.05 -16.86
C ASN A 101 -9.99 -8.85 -15.88
N ASP A 102 -9.24 -8.97 -14.78
CA ASP A 102 -9.14 -7.93 -13.76
C ASP A 102 -8.02 -6.91 -14.08
N SER A 103 -7.24 -7.13 -15.15
CA SER A 103 -6.06 -6.34 -15.48
C SER A 103 -6.38 -4.85 -15.67
N ASP A 104 -7.47 -4.56 -16.36
CA ASP A 104 -7.85 -3.18 -16.67
C ASP A 104 -8.27 -2.44 -15.40
N GLY A 105 -9.06 -3.09 -14.54
CA GLY A 105 -9.44 -2.55 -13.23
C GLY A 105 -8.23 -2.30 -12.33
N MET A 106 -7.28 -3.24 -12.32
CA MET A 106 -6.02 -3.11 -11.59
C MET A 106 -5.23 -1.88 -12.05
N VAL A 107 -5.03 -1.68 -13.35
CA VAL A 107 -4.27 -0.53 -13.88
C VAL A 107 -5.02 0.78 -13.66
N GLN A 108 -6.33 0.81 -13.89
CA GLN A 108 -7.17 2.00 -13.74
C GLN A 108 -7.27 2.47 -12.28
N SER A 109 -7.22 1.54 -11.31
CA SER A 109 -7.22 1.87 -9.89
C SER A 109 -6.07 2.81 -9.49
N SER A 110 -4.98 2.83 -10.27
CA SER A 110 -3.74 3.56 -9.98
C SER A 110 -3.09 3.17 -8.64
N ALA A 111 -3.54 2.08 -8.03
CA ALA A 111 -2.98 1.52 -6.81
C ALA A 111 -1.54 1.04 -7.06
N ALA A 112 -0.68 1.17 -6.04
CA ALA A 112 0.70 0.71 -6.14
C ALA A 112 0.81 -0.82 -6.06
N PHE A 113 -0.13 -1.44 -5.36
CA PHE A 113 -0.13 -2.87 -5.07
C PHE A 113 -1.45 -3.50 -5.51
N ALA A 114 -1.44 -4.81 -5.72
CA ALA A 114 -2.64 -5.58 -6.01
C ALA A 114 -2.55 -6.96 -5.34
N ARG A 115 -3.70 -7.51 -4.95
CA ARG A 115 -3.82 -8.88 -4.44
C ARG A 115 -5.21 -9.46 -4.72
N LYS A 116 -5.40 -10.78 -4.80
CA LYS A 116 -4.42 -11.87 -4.58
C LYS A 116 -4.05 -12.53 -5.90
N PHE A 117 -2.78 -12.92 -6.04
CA PHE A 117 -2.31 -13.76 -7.14
C PHE A 117 -2.05 -15.18 -6.66
N ASN A 118 -2.32 -16.16 -7.52
CA ASN A 118 -1.78 -17.50 -7.34
C ASN A 118 -0.34 -17.53 -7.84
N GLN A 119 0.41 -18.54 -7.41
CA GLN A 119 1.71 -18.83 -8.01
C GLN A 119 1.53 -19.08 -9.51
N ASP A 120 2.46 -18.58 -10.32
CA ASP A 120 2.50 -18.74 -11.78
C ASP A 120 1.23 -18.25 -12.50
N ASN A 121 0.54 -17.27 -11.90
CA ASN A 121 -0.66 -16.69 -12.50
C ASN A 121 -0.30 -15.87 -13.76
N PRO A 122 -0.97 -16.08 -14.91
CA PRO A 122 -0.68 -15.37 -16.17
C PRO A 122 -0.75 -13.84 -16.10
N VAL A 123 -1.46 -13.29 -15.12
CA VAL A 123 -1.50 -11.83 -14.89
C VAL A 123 -0.10 -11.30 -14.54
N LEU A 124 0.73 -12.09 -13.87
CA LEU A 124 2.09 -11.70 -13.52
C LEU A 124 2.95 -11.51 -14.78
N ASP A 125 2.81 -12.40 -15.77
CA ASP A 125 3.49 -12.25 -17.06
C ASP A 125 3.00 -11.00 -17.81
N LYS A 126 1.70 -10.70 -17.72
CA LYS A 126 1.13 -9.48 -18.29
C LYS A 126 1.68 -8.22 -17.62
N ILE A 127 1.79 -8.21 -16.29
CA ILE A 127 2.41 -7.10 -15.53
C ILE A 127 3.88 -6.92 -15.96
N ASP A 128 4.62 -8.01 -16.03
CA ASP A 128 6.03 -8.00 -16.41
C ASP A 128 6.23 -7.42 -17.81
N LYS A 129 5.42 -7.86 -18.77
CA LYS A 129 5.51 -7.41 -20.16
C LYS A 129 5.00 -5.99 -20.37
N GLU A 130 3.80 -5.67 -19.87
CA GLU A 130 3.08 -4.44 -20.24
C GLU A 130 3.38 -3.27 -19.30
N LEU A 131 3.63 -3.53 -18.01
CA LEU A 131 3.85 -2.47 -17.02
C LEU A 131 5.31 -2.28 -16.68
N LEU A 132 6.06 -3.38 -16.57
CA LEU A 132 7.48 -3.33 -16.19
C LEU A 132 8.41 -3.37 -17.40
N GLY A 133 7.93 -3.84 -18.56
CA GLY A 133 8.74 -3.98 -19.77
C GLY A 133 9.94 -4.91 -19.58
N ARG A 134 9.79 -5.96 -18.76
CA ARG A 134 10.85 -6.92 -18.46
C ARG A 134 10.58 -8.28 -19.08
N GLU A 135 11.66 -8.96 -19.47
CA GLU A 135 11.62 -10.35 -19.91
C GLU A 135 11.84 -11.32 -18.74
N LYS A 136 11.44 -12.57 -18.91
CA LYS A 136 11.59 -13.60 -17.89
C LYS A 136 13.07 -13.79 -17.54
N GLY A 137 13.40 -13.66 -16.25
CA GLY A 137 14.78 -13.78 -15.76
C GLY A 137 15.60 -12.49 -15.86
N SER A 138 15.04 -11.41 -16.41
CA SER A 138 15.66 -10.08 -16.41
C SER A 138 15.15 -9.22 -15.25
N PHE A 139 15.94 -8.21 -14.88
CA PHE A 139 15.51 -7.18 -13.94
C PHE A 139 14.65 -6.14 -14.66
N THR A 140 13.78 -5.44 -13.92
CA THR A 140 12.97 -4.35 -14.48
C THR A 140 13.86 -3.23 -14.99
N PRO A 141 13.76 -2.84 -16.27
CA PRO A 141 14.50 -1.70 -16.79
C PRO A 141 14.09 -0.41 -16.09
N GLY A 142 15.07 0.43 -15.77
CA GLY A 142 14.86 1.70 -15.09
C GLY A 142 15.93 2.72 -15.45
N ALA A 143 15.92 3.83 -14.73
CA ALA A 143 16.91 4.88 -14.92
C ALA A 143 18.34 4.47 -14.52
N TRP A 144 18.45 3.40 -13.74
CA TRP A 144 19.68 2.72 -13.37
C TRP A 144 20.24 1.79 -14.45
N CYS A 145 19.55 1.55 -15.58
CA CYS A 145 20.07 0.69 -16.64
C CYS A 145 21.42 1.19 -17.20
N SER A 146 22.39 0.29 -17.36
CA SER A 146 23.66 0.52 -18.04
C SER A 146 24.02 -0.63 -18.99
N GLY A 147 25.17 -0.51 -19.66
CA GLY A 147 25.72 -1.55 -20.55
C GLY A 147 25.23 -1.49 -22.00
N GLU A 148 25.93 -2.22 -22.87
CA GLU A 148 25.57 -2.47 -24.26
C GLU A 148 25.47 -3.98 -24.54
N PRO A 149 24.35 -4.49 -25.07
CA PRO A 149 23.10 -3.80 -25.43
C PRO A 149 22.39 -3.16 -24.22
N LYS A 150 21.54 -2.16 -24.48
CA LYS A 150 20.92 -1.31 -23.46
C LYS A 150 20.29 -2.13 -22.32
N CYS A 151 20.67 -1.81 -21.08
CA CYS A 151 20.18 -2.46 -19.86
C CYS A 151 20.65 -3.91 -19.69
N SER A 152 21.82 -4.27 -20.24
CA SER A 152 22.49 -5.54 -19.93
C SER A 152 23.06 -5.58 -18.51
N GLU A 153 23.35 -4.42 -17.92
CA GLU A 153 23.93 -4.26 -16.59
C GLU A 153 23.10 -3.33 -15.71
N VAL A 154 23.24 -3.52 -14.39
CA VAL A 154 22.70 -2.60 -13.39
C VAL A 154 23.75 -1.53 -13.10
N GLY A 155 23.45 -0.30 -13.47
CA GLY A 155 24.27 0.88 -13.18
C GLY A 155 23.94 1.47 -11.81
N ASP A 156 23.89 2.81 -11.74
CA ASP A 156 23.63 3.50 -10.47
C ASP A 156 22.18 3.32 -10.00
N MET A 157 22.00 2.53 -8.94
CA MET A 157 20.71 2.28 -8.29
C MET A 157 20.06 3.53 -7.68
N ASN A 158 20.82 4.60 -7.42
CA ASN A 158 20.28 5.85 -6.89
C ASN A 158 19.66 6.73 -7.99
N LYS A 159 19.91 6.41 -9.26
CA LYS A 159 19.34 7.12 -10.39
C LYS A 159 17.90 6.67 -10.60
N ILE A 160 16.97 7.52 -10.20
CA ILE A 160 15.52 7.26 -10.27
C ILE A 160 14.87 8.27 -11.22
N ILE A 161 14.11 7.77 -12.20
CA ILE A 161 13.27 8.59 -13.09
C ILE A 161 11.83 8.08 -12.99
N PRO A 162 10.85 8.95 -12.72
CA PRO A 162 9.44 8.55 -12.66
C PRO A 162 8.94 8.03 -14.01
N GLY A 163 8.51 6.76 -14.05
CA GLY A 163 7.83 6.16 -15.20
C GLY A 163 6.31 6.38 -15.19
N PRO A 164 5.57 5.81 -16.17
CA PRO A 164 4.11 5.91 -16.24
C PRO A 164 3.40 5.40 -14.99
N GLY A 165 3.91 4.33 -14.36
CA GLY A 165 3.39 3.83 -13.08
C GLY A 165 3.50 4.84 -11.94
N ALA A 166 4.63 5.54 -11.84
CA ALA A 166 4.83 6.60 -10.85
C ALA A 166 3.89 7.79 -11.08
N GLN A 167 3.58 8.11 -12.35
CA GLN A 167 2.61 9.15 -12.70
C GLN A 167 1.18 8.78 -12.26
N ARG A 168 0.74 7.54 -12.51
CA ARG A 168 -0.56 7.03 -12.03
C ARG A 168 -0.65 7.11 -10.50
N LEU A 169 0.39 6.64 -9.82
CA LEU A 169 0.45 6.65 -8.36
C LEU A 169 0.40 8.08 -7.78
N ARG A 170 1.12 9.02 -8.41
CA ARG A 170 1.09 10.44 -8.04
C ARG A 170 -0.32 11.02 -8.17
N GLN A 171 -1.05 10.68 -9.23
CA GLN A 171 -2.43 11.12 -9.41
C GLN A 171 -3.36 10.57 -8.32
N LEU A 172 -3.23 9.27 -8.00
CA LEU A 172 -3.99 8.65 -6.91
C LEU A 172 -3.73 9.38 -5.58
N VAL A 173 -2.47 9.61 -5.22
CA VAL A 173 -2.15 10.30 -3.98
C VAL A 173 -2.58 11.75 -3.95
N ALA A 174 -2.47 12.48 -5.06
CA ALA A 174 -3.00 13.84 -5.13
C ALA A 174 -4.52 13.85 -4.84
N LYS A 175 -5.27 12.92 -5.46
CA LYS A 175 -6.71 12.76 -5.25
C LYS A 175 -7.04 12.40 -3.79
N LEU A 176 -6.34 11.43 -3.22
CA LEU A 176 -6.56 10.99 -1.84
C LEU A 176 -6.22 12.09 -0.82
N SER A 177 -5.12 12.82 -1.02
CA SER A 177 -4.71 13.93 -0.16
C SER A 177 -5.71 15.08 -0.19
N ALA A 178 -6.25 15.40 -1.36
CA ALA A 178 -7.30 16.41 -1.50
C ALA A 178 -8.58 15.99 -0.75
N LYS A 179 -8.99 14.72 -0.87
CA LYS A 179 -10.15 14.18 -0.14
C LYS A 179 -9.96 14.23 1.39
N ALA A 180 -8.77 13.87 1.86
CA ALA A 180 -8.41 13.93 3.29
C ALA A 180 -8.41 15.37 3.82
N THR A 181 -7.93 16.33 3.02
CA THR A 181 -7.93 17.76 3.39
C THR A 181 -9.34 18.32 3.56
N LEU A 182 -10.31 17.82 2.78
CA LEU A 182 -11.73 18.14 2.93
C LEU A 182 -12.37 17.48 4.18
N ARG A 183 -11.58 16.81 5.02
CA ARG A 183 -12.00 16.05 6.21
C ARG A 183 -13.10 15.03 5.95
N ARG A 184 -13.24 14.59 4.70
CA ARG A 184 -14.10 13.47 4.33
C ARG A 184 -13.28 12.21 4.63
N ASP A 185 -13.79 11.36 5.52
CA ASP A 185 -13.17 10.09 5.93
C ASP A 185 -11.90 10.21 6.79
N GLN A 186 -11.89 11.14 7.76
CA GLN A 186 -10.87 11.25 8.81
C GLN A 186 -11.34 10.61 10.13
N CYS A 187 -10.39 10.35 11.02
CA CYS A 187 -10.67 10.06 12.43
C CYS A 187 -11.55 11.19 13.02
N LYS A 188 -12.53 10.81 13.83
CA LYS A 188 -13.47 11.75 14.47
C LYS A 188 -12.93 12.25 15.80
#